data_AF-A0A1F6TR95-F1
#
_entry.id   AF-A0A1F6TR95-F1
#
_cell.length_a   1.000
_cell.length_b   1.000
_cell.length_c   1.000
_cell.angle_alpha   90.00
_cell.angle_beta   90.00
_cell.angle_gamma   90.00
#
_symmetry.space_group_name_H-M   'P 1'
#
loop_
_entity.id
_entity.type
_entity.pdbx_description
1 polymer ?
#
loop_
_entity_poly.entity_id
_entity_poly.type
_entity_poly.pdbx_seq_one_letter_code
_entity_poly.pdbx_strand_id
1 'polypeptide(L)' 'MSAAAAANMANNCFACHGPRGVSPGSIPSLHNLTAGNIASLLKAFKSGERPSTVMGRHAKGYTDAEIEALANHIASVSKK' A
#
# COMPACT_ATOMS: atom_id res chain seq x y z
N MET A 1 12.57 9.54 6.65
CA MET A 1 11.60 9.24 7.74
C MET A 1 11.94 7.89 8.39
N SER A 2 11.67 7.72 9.68
CA SER A 2 11.91 6.45 10.42
C SER A 2 10.90 5.36 10.04
N ALA A 3 11.29 4.08 10.16
CA ALA A 3 10.43 2.92 9.91
C ALA A 3 9.11 2.95 10.71
N ALA A 4 9.12 3.55 11.91
CA ALA A 4 7.91 3.73 12.73
C ALA A 4 6.89 4.69 12.10
N ALA A 5 7.34 5.70 11.34
CA ALA A 5 6.45 6.60 10.62
C ALA A 5 5.79 5.88 9.42
N ALA A 6 6.52 5.01 8.74
CA ALA A 6 5.97 4.18 7.66
C ALA A 6 4.91 3.19 8.17
N ALA A 7 5.11 2.59 9.35
CA ALA A 7 4.10 1.74 9.98
C ALA A 7 2.80 2.50 10.27
N ASN A 8 2.89 3.70 10.86
CA ASN A 8 1.71 4.54 11.11
C ASN A 8 1.02 5.00 9.81
N MET A 9 1.77 5.29 8.76
CA MET A 9 1.21 5.65 7.46
C MET A 9 0.53 4.46 6.77
N ALA A 10 1.07 3.25 6.91
CA ALA A 10 0.46 2.03 6.37
C ALA A 10 -0.92 1.73 7.00
N ASN A 11 -1.13 2.11 8.27
CA ASN A 11 -2.45 1.98 8.89
C ASN A 11 -3.53 2.78 8.17
N ASN A 12 -3.18 3.92 7.57
CA ASN A 12 -4.13 4.72 6.77
C ASN A 12 -4.59 3.99 5.51
N CYS A 13 -3.80 3.03 4.99
CA CYS A 13 -4.20 2.23 3.83
C CYS A 13 -5.43 1.36 4.14
N PHE A 14 -5.57 0.89 5.38
CA PHE A 14 -6.69 0.04 5.80
C PHE A 14 -8.01 0.80 5.96
N ALA A 15 -7.99 2.14 6.00
CA ALA A 15 -9.21 2.94 5.99
C ALA A 15 -10.02 2.71 4.70
N CYS A 16 -9.34 2.46 3.58
CA CYS A 16 -9.97 2.18 2.29
C CYS A 16 -9.91 0.69 1.92
N HIS A 17 -8.78 0.03 2.19
CA HIS A 17 -8.57 -1.38 1.80
C HIS A 17 -9.11 -2.39 2.82
N GLY A 18 -9.80 -1.90 3.85
CA GLY A 18 -10.42 -2.69 4.90
C GLY A 18 -9.45 -3.17 5.99
N PRO A 19 -9.99 -3.61 7.14
CA PRO A 19 -9.18 -4.07 8.27
C PRO A 19 -8.26 -5.22 7.85
N ARG A 20 -6.95 -5.11 8.17
CA ARG A 20 -5.91 -6.09 7.77
C ARG A 20 -5.86 -6.36 6.25
N GLY A 21 -6.25 -5.38 5.44
CA GLY A 21 -6.25 -5.51 3.98
C GLY A 21 -7.38 -6.39 3.43
N VAL A 22 -8.39 -6.70 4.23
CA VAL A 22 -9.60 -7.42 3.79
C VAL A 22 -10.71 -6.39 3.53
N SER A 23 -10.87 -6.04 2.26
CA SER A 23 -11.89 -5.08 1.82
C SER A 23 -13.27 -5.73 1.80
N PRO A 24 -14.33 -5.07 2.34
CA PRO A 24 -15.70 -5.58 2.31
C PRO A 24 -16.46 -5.25 1.01
N GLY A 25 -15.85 -4.55 0.05
CA GLY A 25 -16.57 -4.00 -1.11
C GLY A 25 -15.70 -3.78 -2.33
N SER A 26 -15.98 -2.69 -3.07
CA SER A 26 -15.44 -2.43 -4.41
C SER A 26 -13.94 -2.09 -4.44
N ILE A 27 -13.34 -1.77 -3.30
CA ILE A 27 -11.89 -1.50 -3.21
C ILE A 27 -11.14 -2.84 -3.19
N PRO A 28 -10.07 -3.02 -3.98
CA PRO A 28 -9.32 -4.26 -3.97
C PRO A 28 -8.74 -4.56 -2.59
N SER A 29 -8.81 -5.83 -2.19
CA SER A 29 -8.12 -6.30 -1.00
C SER A 29 -6.60 -6.30 -1.18
N LEU A 30 -5.88 -6.08 -0.08
CA LEU A 30 -4.42 -6.18 0.00
C LEU A 30 -3.94 -7.47 0.68
N HIS A 31 -4.86 -8.25 1.26
CA HIS A 31 -4.53 -9.55 1.84
C HIS A 31 -3.95 -10.51 0.77
N ASN A 32 -3.04 -11.38 1.19
CA ASN A 32 -2.27 -12.30 0.33
C ASN A 32 -1.30 -11.66 -0.68
N LEU A 33 -1.16 -10.33 -0.72
CA LEU A 33 -0.10 -9.71 -1.52
C LEU A 33 1.24 -9.75 -0.76
N THR A 34 2.31 -10.11 -1.46
CA THR A 34 3.67 -10.00 -0.92
C THR A 34 4.10 -8.53 -0.87
N ALA A 35 5.08 -8.22 -0.01
CA ALA A 35 5.66 -6.87 0.02
C ALA A 35 6.20 -6.45 -1.35
N GLY A 36 6.85 -7.37 -2.09
CA GLY A 36 7.31 -7.11 -3.46
C GLY A 36 6.18 -6.74 -4.41
N ASN A 37 5.04 -7.45 -4.34
CA ASN A 37 3.88 -7.14 -5.18
C ASN A 37 3.31 -5.76 -4.82
N ILE A 38 3.14 -5.45 -3.53
CA ILE A 38 2.61 -4.16 -3.10
C ILE A 38 3.52 -3.01 -3.52
N ALA A 39 4.84 -3.16 -3.34
CA ALA A 39 5.82 -2.15 -3.75
C ALA A 39 5.79 -1.92 -5.27
N SER A 40 5.76 -2.98 -6.07
CA SER A 40 5.67 -2.88 -7.54
C SER A 40 4.39 -2.19 -7.99
N LEU A 41 3.25 -2.50 -7.37
CA LEU A 41 1.98 -1.85 -7.66
C LEU A 41 2.02 -0.35 -7.33
N LEU A 42 2.54 0.01 -6.16
CA LEU A 42 2.68 1.42 -5.76
C LEU A 42 3.64 2.18 -6.69
N LYS A 43 4.77 1.58 -7.08
CA LYS A 43 5.70 2.17 -8.05
C LYS A 43 5.04 2.37 -9.41
N ALA A 44 4.26 1.40 -9.90
CA ALA A 44 3.52 1.51 -11.15
C ALA A 44 2.41 2.59 -11.11
N PHE A 45 1.74 2.75 -9.97
CA PHE A 45 0.78 3.85 -9.76
C PHE A 45 1.47 5.21 -9.69
N LYS A 46 2.65 5.28 -9.07
CA LYS A 46 3.45 6.50 -8.96
C LYS A 46 3.96 6.96 -10.32
N SER A 47 4.48 6.05 -11.15
CA SER A 47 4.96 6.34 -12.51
C SER A 47 3.82 6.66 -13.49
N GLY A 48 2.60 6.21 -13.18
CA GLY A 48 1.45 6.33 -14.08
C GLY A 48 1.37 5.21 -15.11
N GLU A 49 2.29 4.24 -15.07
CA GLU A 49 2.25 3.03 -15.90
C GLU A 49 0.99 2.21 -15.64
N ARG A 50 0.52 2.21 -14.39
CA ARG A 50 -0.75 1.60 -14.01
C ARG A 50 -1.84 2.66 -13.82
N PRO A 51 -2.95 2.63 -14.58
CA PRO A 51 -4.06 3.54 -14.36
C PRO A 51 -4.71 3.27 -13.00
N SER A 52 -5.15 4.34 -12.35
CA SER A 52 -5.85 4.29 -11.07
C SER A 52 -6.77 5.49 -10.88
N THR A 53 -7.80 5.33 -10.06
CA THR A 53 -8.74 6.41 -9.71
C THR A 53 -8.15 7.34 -8.65
N VAL A 54 -7.62 6.75 -7.57
CA VAL A 54 -7.09 7.49 -6.41
C VAL A 54 -5.66 7.11 -6.07
N MET A 55 -5.28 5.84 -6.26
CA MET A 55 -3.98 5.32 -5.79
C MET A 55 -2.77 6.00 -6.42
N GLY A 56 -2.84 6.47 -7.66
CA GLY A 56 -1.76 7.23 -8.29
C GLY A 56 -1.46 8.55 -7.59
N ARG A 57 -2.48 9.24 -7.04
CA ARG A 57 -2.28 10.46 -6.25
C ARG A 57 -1.61 10.14 -4.91
N HIS A 58 -2.04 9.07 -4.25
CA HIS A 58 -1.41 8.63 -2.99
C HIS A 58 0.03 8.14 -3.20
N ALA A 59 0.27 7.30 -4.22
CA ALA A 59 1.58 6.75 -4.50
C ALA A 59 2.64 7.81 -4.83
N LYS A 60 2.23 8.92 -5.48
CA LYS A 60 3.11 10.08 -5.74
C LYS A 60 3.53 10.83 -4.49
N GLY A 61 2.79 10.71 -3.39
CA GLY A 61 3.13 11.33 -2.11
C GLY A 61 4.25 10.62 -1.35
N TYR A 62 4.69 9.45 -1.80
CA TYR A 62 5.70 8.64 -1.13
C TYR A 62 6.98 8.52 -1.97
N THR A 63 8.12 8.55 -1.28
CA THR A 63 9.42 8.17 -1.84
C THR A 63 9.50 6.65 -2.05
N ASP A 64 10.46 6.19 -2.85
CA ASP A 64 10.58 4.76 -3.15
C ASP A 64 10.95 3.95 -1.90
N ALA A 65 11.78 4.51 -1.02
CA ALA A 65 12.09 3.94 0.28
C ALA A 65 10.86 3.83 1.20
N GLU A 66 9.98 4.83 1.16
CA GLU A 66 8.72 4.78 1.90
C GLU A 66 7.74 3.75 1.32
N ILE A 67 7.68 3.63 0.00
CA ILE A 67 6.88 2.59 -0.67
C ILE A 67 7.34 1.20 -0.21
N GLU A 68 8.64 0.95 -0.14
CA GLU A 68 9.17 -0.33 0.33
C GLU A 68 8.86 -0.58 1.81
N ALA A 69 9.01 0.43 2.66
CA ALA A 69 8.66 0.33 4.07
C ALA A 69 7.15 0.08 4.28
N LEU A 70 6.28 0.80 3.55
CA LEU A 70 4.83 0.61 3.56
C LEU A 70 4.46 -0.80 3.09
N ALA A 71 5.04 -1.25 1.99
CA ALA A 71 4.75 -2.56 1.42
C ALA A 71 5.13 -3.71 2.36
N ASN A 72 6.29 -3.60 3.02
CA ASN A 72 6.72 -4.56 4.04
C ASN A 72 5.74 -4.62 5.22
N HIS A 73 5.29 -3.45 5.69
CA HIS A 73 4.34 -3.40 6.80
C HIS A 73 2.96 -3.93 6.41
N ILE A 74 2.41 -3.50 5.27
CA ILE A 74 1.10 -3.97 4.80
C ILE A 74 1.13 -5.49 4.61
N ALA A 75 2.18 -6.04 4.02
CA ALA A 75 2.31 -7.49 3.84
C ALA A 75 2.43 -8.25 5.16
N SER A 76 3.07 -7.67 6.20
CA SER A 76 3.20 -8.34 7.49
C SER A 76 1.87 -8.39 8.25
N VAL A 77 1.06 -7.32 8.18
CA VAL A 77 -0.22 -7.25 8.90
C VAL A 77 -1.41 -7.80 8.12
N SER A 78 -1.30 -7.90 6.79
CA SER A 78 -2.33 -8.49 5.90
C SER A 78 -2.07 -9.98 5.61
N LYS A 79 -1.03 -10.56 6.21
CA LYS A 79 -0.76 -12.00 6.16
C LYS A 79 -1.80 -12.73 6.99
N LYS A 80 -2.38 -13.79 6.42
CA LYS A 80 -3.38 -14.64 7.08
C LYS A 80 -2.72 -15.52 8.14
#